data_AF-A0A9X3X598-F1
#
_entry.id   AF-A0A9X3X598-F1
#
_cell.length_a   1.000
_cell.length_b   1.000
_cell.length_c   1.000
_cell.angle_alpha   90.00
_cell.angle_beta   90.00
_cell.angle_gamma   90.00
#
_symmetry.space_group_name_H-M   'P 1'
#
loop_
_entity.id
_entity.type
_entity.pdbx_description
1 polymer ?
#
loop_
_entity_poly.entity_id
_entity_poly.type
_entity_poly.pdbx_seq_one_letter_code
_entity_poly.pdbx_strand_id
1 'polypeptide(L)'
;MRLVSIRGTTADAPPRRRRLGGEVPMFIHWKKTPISDRSYADPYCIHAGPGRSTLTPMLKQSYRDAGKPRNRTLWRPSRGIRTCCIEDVHDPIARVAWWQAFEPDFLEVVALLDNAAGQRLLNEYEWIQDEVAKVIRRPSLAEEILWWCVQSLPKDLRPGESVQQRHARLVDEARRSVEDRLRPSWERERRYWQEKAETARREPPRERPDGGAPAPGPQKAADPTPWFIRELGLTWPCTEGEVKAAWRRGAKIHHPDQGGSSESFIALKKAYEHAVEFLRGQAAA
;
A
#
# COMPACT_ATOMS: atom_id res chain seq x y z
N MET A 1 -26.57 -20.08 -9.23
CA MET A 1 -25.27 -19.48 -8.84
C MET A 1 -24.53 -19.04 -10.11
N ARG A 2 -24.54 -17.75 -10.46
CA ARG A 2 -23.76 -17.25 -11.60
C ARG A 2 -22.32 -16.97 -11.15
N LEU A 3 -21.36 -17.64 -11.79
CA LEU A 3 -19.93 -17.42 -11.57
C LEU A 3 -19.53 -16.07 -12.17
N VAL A 4 -19.36 -15.05 -11.34
CA VAL A 4 -18.74 -13.80 -11.77
C VAL A 4 -17.23 -14.00 -11.70
N SER A 5 -16.63 -14.39 -12.82
CA SER A 5 -15.18 -14.24 -13.01
C SER A 5 -14.90 -12.75 -13.06
N ILE A 6 -14.38 -12.19 -11.97
CA ILE A 6 -13.77 -10.86 -12.01
C ILE A 6 -12.49 -11.03 -12.83
N ARG A 7 -12.65 -10.92 -14.15
CA ARG A 7 -11.52 -10.58 -15.01
C ARG A 7 -11.21 -9.13 -14.66
N GLY A 8 -10.15 -8.91 -13.88
CA GLY A 8 -9.54 -7.60 -13.82
C GLY A 8 -9.31 -7.13 -15.26
N THR A 9 -9.69 -5.88 -15.55
CA THR A 9 -9.43 -5.21 -16.81
C THR A 9 -8.00 -5.50 -17.27
N THR A 10 -7.88 -6.20 -18.38
CA THR A 10 -6.65 -6.77 -18.95
C THR A 10 -5.76 -5.74 -19.64
N ALA A 11 -5.47 -4.60 -19.01
CA ALA A 11 -4.61 -3.59 -19.63
C ALA A 11 -3.11 -3.86 -19.44
N ASP A 12 -2.69 -4.51 -18.34
CA ASP A 12 -1.28 -4.87 -18.14
C ASP A 12 -1.19 -6.25 -17.48
N ALA A 13 -1.17 -7.30 -18.31
CA ALA A 13 -0.72 -8.60 -17.83
C ALA A 13 0.78 -8.45 -17.51
N PRO A 14 1.23 -8.65 -16.26
CA PRO A 14 2.65 -8.54 -15.94
C PRO A 14 3.46 -9.48 -16.84
N PRO A 15 4.69 -9.09 -17.24
CA PRO A 15 5.51 -9.88 -18.14
C PRO A 15 5.63 -11.30 -17.58
N ARG A 16 5.11 -12.26 -18.34
CA ARG A 16 5.24 -13.69 -18.01
C ARG A 16 6.74 -13.97 -17.96
N ARG A 17 7.30 -14.14 -16.75
CA ARG A 17 8.64 -14.71 -16.59
C ARG A 17 8.66 -16.00 -17.42
N ARG A 18 9.46 -16.03 -18.51
CA ARG A 18 9.74 -17.25 -19.25
C ARG A 18 10.47 -18.18 -18.28
N ARG A 19 9.73 -19.07 -17.61
CA ARG A 19 10.32 -20.13 -16.78
C ARG A 19 11.00 -21.10 -17.74
N LEU A 20 12.32 -21.08 -17.74
CA LEU A 20 13.18 -22.04 -18.44
C LEU A 20 13.19 -23.32 -17.61
N GLY A 21 12.25 -24.22 -17.88
CA GLY A 21 12.09 -25.47 -17.15
C GLY A 21 10.62 -25.82 -17.08
N GLY A 22 10.26 -27.11 -17.21
CA GLY A 22 8.88 -27.61 -17.23
C GLY A 22 8.09 -27.44 -15.93
N GLU A 23 8.30 -26.33 -15.21
CA GLU A 23 7.59 -25.98 -14.01
C GLU A 23 6.12 -25.70 -14.30
N VAL A 24 5.30 -26.39 -13.53
CA VAL A 24 3.86 -26.34 -13.62
C VAL A 24 3.38 -24.98 -13.08
N PRO A 25 2.71 -24.13 -13.89
CA PRO A 25 2.43 -22.76 -13.51
C PRO A 25 1.45 -22.67 -12.33
N MET A 26 1.83 -21.85 -11.35
CA MET A 26 1.00 -21.46 -10.21
C MET A 26 0.36 -20.09 -10.44
N PHE A 27 -0.81 -19.87 -9.86
CA PHE A 27 -1.54 -18.61 -9.92
C PHE A 27 -2.47 -18.42 -8.72
N ILE A 28 -2.75 -17.16 -8.37
CA ILE A 28 -3.74 -16.83 -7.34
C ILE A 28 -5.12 -16.68 -7.97
N HIS A 29 -6.07 -17.51 -7.53
CA HIS A 29 -7.47 -17.40 -7.87
C HIS A 29 -8.27 -16.77 -6.74
N TRP A 30 -8.93 -15.65 -7.00
CA TRP A 30 -9.76 -14.97 -6.02
C TRP A 30 -11.19 -15.52 -6.04
N LYS A 31 -11.56 -16.28 -5.01
CA LYS A 31 -12.95 -16.70 -4.81
C LYS A 31 -13.72 -15.54 -4.17
N LYS A 32 -14.70 -15.01 -4.90
CA LYS A 32 -15.65 -14.01 -4.39
C LYS A 32 -16.93 -14.70 -3.93
N THR A 33 -17.27 -14.52 -2.66
CA THR A 33 -18.51 -15.07 -2.06
C THR A 33 -19.38 -13.89 -1.62
N PRO A 34 -20.57 -13.68 -2.20
CA PRO A 34 -21.51 -12.69 -1.69
C PRO A 34 -21.83 -12.98 -0.23
N ILE A 35 -21.82 -11.97 0.61
CA ILE A 35 -22.26 -12.11 1.99
C ILE A 35 -23.78 -12.11 1.94
N SER A 36 -24.40 -13.29 2.04
CA SER A 36 -25.82 -13.37 2.37
C SER A 36 -26.05 -12.75 3.75
N ASP A 37 -27.26 -12.31 4.06
CA ASP A 37 -27.61 -11.76 5.38
C ASP A 37 -27.34 -12.72 6.56
N ARG A 38 -27.00 -13.99 6.28
CA ARG A 38 -26.45 -14.92 7.26
C ARG A 38 -25.08 -14.45 7.77
N SER A 39 -25.13 -14.06 9.04
CA SER A 39 -24.13 -13.54 9.95
C SER A 39 -22.90 -14.43 10.14
N TYR A 40 -22.08 -14.65 9.10
CA TYR A 40 -20.70 -15.04 9.38
C TYR A 40 -19.98 -13.79 9.89
N ALA A 41 -20.08 -13.55 11.20
CA ALA A 41 -19.49 -12.41 11.88
C ALA A 41 -17.96 -12.57 11.84
N ASP A 42 -17.31 -11.88 10.91
CA ASP A 42 -15.89 -11.61 11.03
C ASP A 42 -15.75 -10.68 12.25
N PRO A 43 -15.04 -11.10 13.31
CA PRO A 43 -14.97 -10.35 14.57
C PRO A 43 -14.29 -8.98 14.39
N TYR A 44 -13.62 -8.74 13.27
CA TYR A 44 -12.93 -7.49 12.97
C TYR A 44 -13.69 -6.59 11.98
N CYS A 45 -14.71 -7.09 11.27
CA CYS A 45 -15.46 -6.27 10.32
C CYS A 45 -16.77 -5.76 10.92
N ILE A 46 -16.80 -4.46 11.23
CA ILE A 46 -18.00 -3.77 11.71
C ILE A 46 -18.89 -3.19 10.59
N HIS A 47 -18.42 -3.16 9.34
CA HIS A 47 -19.18 -2.58 8.23
C HIS A 47 -20.49 -3.32 7.98
N ALA A 48 -21.56 -2.58 7.71
CA ALA A 48 -22.87 -3.07 7.29
C ALA A 48 -23.20 -2.55 5.87
N GLY A 49 -24.23 -3.12 5.23
CA GLY A 49 -24.73 -2.64 3.94
C GLY A 49 -24.81 -3.71 2.83
N PRO A 50 -25.54 -3.41 1.74
CA PRO A 50 -25.66 -4.30 0.59
C PRO A 50 -24.35 -4.39 -0.21
N GLY A 51 -24.24 -5.38 -1.11
CA GLY A 51 -23.11 -5.48 -2.06
C GLY A 51 -21.78 -5.98 -1.47
N ARG A 52 -21.73 -6.28 -0.16
CA ARG A 52 -20.53 -6.83 0.48
C ARG A 52 -20.22 -8.24 -0.01
N SER A 53 -18.93 -8.51 -0.17
CA SER A 53 -18.44 -9.84 -0.54
C SER A 53 -17.18 -10.19 0.22
N THR A 54 -16.98 -11.47 0.45
CA THR A 54 -15.73 -12.01 0.99
C THR A 54 -14.85 -12.46 -0.17
N LEU A 55 -13.61 -11.99 -0.19
CA LEU A 55 -12.55 -12.44 -1.08
C LEU A 55 -11.68 -13.46 -0.35
N THR A 56 -11.44 -14.61 -0.97
CA THR A 56 -10.51 -15.63 -0.48
C THR A 56 -9.49 -15.94 -1.57
N PRO A 57 -8.20 -15.60 -1.39
CA PRO A 57 -7.17 -16.01 -2.33
C PRO A 57 -6.99 -17.53 -2.25
N MET A 58 -6.88 -18.18 -3.40
CA MET A 58 -6.59 -19.61 -3.49
C MET A 58 -5.38 -19.78 -4.40
N LEU A 59 -4.29 -20.29 -3.87
CA LEU A 59 -3.14 -20.67 -4.70
C LEU A 59 -3.49 -21.93 -5.45
N LYS A 60 -3.48 -21.87 -6.78
CA LYS A 60 -3.78 -22.98 -7.66
C LYS A 60 -2.59 -23.33 -8.53
N GLN A 61 -2.47 -24.60 -8.86
CA GLN A 61 -1.50 -25.12 -9.80
C GLN A 61 -2.21 -25.78 -10.98
N SER A 62 -1.84 -25.38 -12.20
CA SER A 62 -2.46 -25.90 -13.43
C SER A 62 -1.72 -27.14 -13.90
N TYR A 63 -2.36 -28.30 -13.98
CA TYR A 63 -1.74 -29.54 -14.48
C TYR A 63 -2.55 -30.13 -15.64
N ARG A 64 -2.00 -31.16 -16.29
CA ARG A 64 -2.74 -31.94 -17.30
C ARG A 64 -2.97 -33.35 -16.80
N ASP A 65 -4.18 -33.84 -17.01
CA ASP A 65 -4.60 -35.20 -16.70
C ASP A 65 -5.27 -35.80 -17.94
N ALA A 66 -4.70 -36.87 -18.49
CA ALA A 66 -5.06 -37.42 -19.79
C ALA A 66 -5.16 -36.34 -20.90
N GLY A 67 -4.17 -35.44 -20.93
CA GLY A 67 -4.13 -34.31 -21.87
C GLY A 67 -5.09 -33.15 -21.57
N LYS A 68 -6.05 -33.30 -20.64
CA LYS A 68 -7.03 -32.26 -20.29
C LYS A 68 -6.48 -31.32 -19.21
N PRO A 69 -6.66 -29.99 -19.34
CA PRO A 69 -6.23 -29.04 -18.30
C PRO A 69 -7.09 -29.22 -17.04
N ARG A 70 -6.42 -29.24 -15.90
CA ARG A 70 -6.97 -29.35 -14.54
C ARG A 70 -6.27 -28.36 -13.62
N ASN A 71 -6.90 -28.05 -12.50
CA ASN A 71 -6.31 -27.19 -11.47
C ASN A 71 -6.46 -27.87 -10.11
N ARG A 72 -5.40 -27.89 -9.31
CA ARG A 72 -5.46 -28.27 -7.90
C ARG A 72 -5.20 -27.06 -7.01
N THR A 73 -5.86 -27.01 -5.85
CA THR A 73 -5.60 -25.97 -4.85
C THR A 73 -4.43 -26.41 -3.99
N LEU A 74 -3.37 -25.60 -3.96
CA LEU A 74 -2.19 -25.84 -3.12
C LEU A 74 -2.33 -25.19 -1.74
N TRP A 75 -2.93 -24.01 -1.69
CA TRP A 75 -3.14 -23.28 -0.44
C TRP A 75 -4.43 -22.46 -0.50
N ARG A 76 -5.08 -22.37 0.66
CA ARG A 76 -6.26 -21.54 0.91
C ARG A 76 -6.17 -21.07 2.36
N PRO A 77 -6.24 -19.76 2.64
CA PRO A 77 -6.25 -19.28 4.01
C PRO A 77 -7.51 -19.75 4.73
N SER A 78 -7.41 -19.90 6.04
CA SER A 78 -8.53 -20.28 6.92
C SER A 78 -9.69 -19.29 6.83
N ARG A 79 -9.38 -18.03 6.51
CA ARG A 79 -10.33 -16.92 6.40
C ARG A 79 -10.20 -16.13 5.11
N GLY A 80 -11.34 -15.68 4.61
CA GLY A 80 -11.38 -14.60 3.62
C GLY A 80 -11.36 -13.23 4.28
N ILE A 81 -11.24 -12.18 3.47
CA ILE A 81 -11.37 -10.79 3.90
C ILE A 81 -12.54 -10.15 3.15
N ARG A 82 -13.30 -9.28 3.82
CA ARG A 82 -14.43 -8.60 3.19
C ARG A 82 -13.96 -7.41 2.36
N THR A 83 -14.61 -7.14 1.23
CA THR A 83 -14.24 -6.02 0.34
C THR A 83 -14.27 -4.66 1.04
N CYS A 84 -15.25 -4.43 1.92
CA CYS A 84 -15.33 -3.21 2.72
C CYS A 84 -14.11 -3.03 3.66
N CYS A 85 -13.53 -4.11 4.18
CA CYS A 85 -12.33 -4.04 5.03
C CYS A 85 -11.05 -3.80 4.22
N ILE A 86 -11.02 -4.22 2.96
CA ILE A 86 -9.89 -3.93 2.07
C ILE A 86 -9.85 -2.42 1.78
N GLU A 87 -11.01 -1.85 1.48
CA GLU A 87 -11.20 -0.45 1.08
C GLU A 87 -11.15 0.52 2.26
N ASP A 88 -11.43 0.08 3.49
CA ASP A 88 -11.38 0.95 4.66
C ASP A 88 -9.93 1.36 5.00
N VAL A 89 -9.65 2.65 4.78
CA VAL A 89 -8.39 3.30 5.11
C VAL A 89 -8.34 3.80 6.55
N HIS A 90 -9.51 3.98 7.18
CA HIS A 90 -9.63 4.47 8.55
C HIS A 90 -9.56 3.30 9.54
N ASP A 91 -10.17 2.17 9.24
CA ASP A 91 -10.15 0.99 10.10
C ASP A 91 -9.35 -0.16 9.46
N PRO A 92 -8.01 -0.20 9.67
CA PRO A 92 -7.17 -1.23 9.08
C PRO A 92 -7.24 -2.57 9.84
N ILE A 93 -7.97 -2.66 10.96
CA ILE A 93 -7.85 -3.76 11.93
C ILE A 93 -8.13 -5.12 11.29
N ALA A 94 -9.20 -5.24 10.51
CA ALA A 94 -9.53 -6.50 9.84
C ALA A 94 -8.49 -6.90 8.78
N ARG A 95 -7.92 -5.92 8.07
CA ARG A 95 -6.87 -6.15 7.06
C ARG A 95 -5.56 -6.57 7.71
N VAL A 96 -5.13 -5.88 8.77
CA VAL A 96 -3.93 -6.23 9.53
C VAL A 96 -4.13 -7.60 10.17
N ALA A 97 -5.28 -7.82 10.83
CA ALA A 97 -5.62 -9.10 11.41
C ALA A 97 -5.44 -10.18 10.35
N TRP A 98 -6.05 -10.04 9.15
CA TRP A 98 -5.93 -10.99 8.03
C TRP A 98 -4.48 -11.35 7.69
N TRP A 99 -3.62 -10.34 7.52
CA TRP A 99 -2.19 -10.54 7.25
C TRP A 99 -1.45 -11.25 8.41
N GLN A 100 -1.81 -11.00 9.66
CA GLN A 100 -1.17 -11.65 10.82
C GLN A 100 -1.43 -13.17 10.93
N ALA A 101 -2.47 -13.71 10.28
CA ALA A 101 -2.62 -15.18 10.15
C ALA A 101 -2.28 -15.70 8.76
N PHE A 102 -1.92 -14.83 7.80
CA PHE A 102 -1.55 -15.28 6.47
C PHE A 102 -0.36 -16.24 6.52
N GLU A 103 0.70 -15.85 7.24
CA GLU A 103 1.93 -16.63 7.34
C GLU A 103 1.74 -17.91 8.17
N PRO A 104 1.17 -17.87 9.39
CA PRO A 104 0.83 -19.08 10.12
C PRO A 104 -0.02 -20.08 9.31
N ASP A 105 -1.09 -19.62 8.66
CA ASP A 105 -1.95 -20.46 7.82
C ASP A 105 -1.17 -21.08 6.65
N PHE A 106 -0.23 -20.33 6.07
CA PHE A 106 0.59 -20.79 4.96
C PHE A 106 1.59 -21.86 5.42
N LEU A 107 2.30 -21.61 6.51
CA LEU A 107 3.29 -22.54 7.07
C LEU A 107 2.65 -23.84 7.57
N GLU A 108 1.45 -23.78 8.14
CA GLU A 108 0.68 -24.97 8.51
C GLU A 108 0.41 -25.86 7.29
N VAL A 109 -0.02 -25.27 6.17
CA VAL A 109 -0.24 -26.03 4.92
C VAL A 109 1.07 -26.59 4.37
N VAL A 110 2.16 -25.82 4.38
CA VAL A 110 3.48 -26.28 3.96
C VAL A 110 3.94 -27.49 4.77
N ALA A 111 3.71 -27.49 6.08
CA ALA A 111 4.08 -28.58 6.98
C ALA A 111 3.29 -29.88 6.73
N LEU A 112 2.11 -29.79 6.12
CA LEU A 112 1.27 -30.95 5.77
C LEU A 112 1.61 -31.56 4.39
N LEU A 113 2.48 -30.91 3.61
CA LEU A 113 2.89 -31.40 2.29
C LEU A 113 4.15 -32.26 2.39
N ASP A 114 4.40 -33.07 1.35
CA ASP A 114 5.70 -33.72 1.19
C ASP A 114 6.82 -32.67 1.07
N ASN A 115 8.04 -33.03 1.51
CA ASN A 115 9.17 -32.10 1.57
C ASN A 115 9.42 -31.35 0.25
N ALA A 116 9.25 -32.00 -0.90
CA ALA A 116 9.49 -31.37 -2.20
C ALA A 116 8.38 -30.37 -2.56
N ALA A 117 7.12 -30.70 -2.29
CA ALA A 117 5.99 -29.78 -2.50
C ALA A 117 6.02 -28.61 -1.51
N GLY A 118 6.32 -28.87 -0.24
CA GLY A 118 6.49 -27.85 0.79
C GLY A 118 7.61 -26.87 0.43
N GLN A 119 8.80 -27.38 0.08
CA GLN A 119 9.94 -26.52 -0.31
C GLN A 119 9.62 -25.67 -1.55
N ARG A 120 8.93 -26.23 -2.55
CA ARG A 120 8.50 -25.46 -3.73
C ARG A 120 7.56 -24.32 -3.35
N LEU A 121 6.62 -24.53 -2.43
CA LEU A 121 5.76 -23.45 -1.95
C LEU A 121 6.54 -22.39 -1.18
N LEU A 122 7.47 -22.79 -0.30
CA LEU A 122 8.32 -21.85 0.43
C LEU A 122 9.15 -20.97 -0.50
N ASN A 123 9.72 -21.54 -1.57
CA ASN A 123 10.49 -20.79 -2.57
C ASN A 123 9.66 -19.73 -3.31
N GLU A 124 8.34 -19.85 -3.28
CA GLU A 124 7.41 -18.95 -3.97
C GLU A 124 6.66 -18.03 -2.99
N TYR A 125 6.98 -18.09 -1.70
CA TYR A 125 6.29 -17.36 -0.64
C TYR A 125 6.26 -15.85 -0.90
N GLU A 126 7.41 -15.24 -1.22
CA GLU A 126 7.49 -13.80 -1.52
C GLU A 126 6.61 -13.41 -2.71
N TRP A 127 6.64 -14.21 -3.78
CA TRP A 127 5.79 -13.99 -4.95
C TRP A 127 4.31 -14.12 -4.61
N ILE A 128 3.92 -15.11 -3.81
CA ILE A 128 2.53 -15.28 -3.33
C ILE A 128 2.10 -14.04 -2.53
N GLN A 129 2.94 -13.58 -1.60
CA GLN A 129 2.67 -12.37 -0.82
C GLN A 129 2.53 -11.14 -1.72
N ASP A 130 3.40 -10.97 -2.72
CA ASP A 130 3.34 -9.86 -3.67
C ASP A 130 2.05 -9.90 -4.52
N GLU A 131 1.66 -11.06 -5.05
CA GLU A 131 0.40 -11.20 -5.81
C GLU A 131 -0.83 -10.93 -4.96
N VAL A 132 -0.82 -11.37 -3.70
CA VAL A 132 -1.88 -11.07 -2.74
C VAL A 132 -1.93 -9.58 -2.42
N ALA A 133 -0.77 -8.94 -2.26
CA ALA A 133 -0.62 -7.53 -1.94
C ALA A 133 -1.21 -6.58 -3.01
N LYS A 134 -1.33 -7.05 -4.26
CA LYS A 134 -2.01 -6.32 -5.34
C LYS A 134 -3.50 -6.10 -5.11
N VAL A 135 -4.14 -6.95 -4.29
CA VAL A 135 -5.58 -6.85 -3.94
C VAL A 135 -5.77 -6.44 -2.49
N ILE A 136 -4.99 -7.00 -1.57
CA ILE A 136 -5.05 -6.68 -0.14
C ILE A 136 -3.76 -5.96 0.23
N ARG A 137 -3.79 -4.63 0.33
CA ARG A 137 -2.60 -3.82 0.67
C ARG A 137 -1.88 -4.40 1.91
N ARG A 138 -0.55 -4.54 1.85
CA ARG A 138 0.26 -4.89 3.03
C ARG A 138 0.08 -3.84 4.12
N PRO A 139 -0.05 -4.24 5.39
CA PRO A 139 -0.14 -3.27 6.47
C PRO A 139 1.17 -2.50 6.57
N SER A 140 1.08 -1.20 6.81
CA SER A 140 2.22 -0.41 7.25
C SER A 140 2.56 -0.72 8.71
N LEU A 141 3.79 -0.41 9.13
CA LEU A 141 4.21 -0.56 10.52
C LEU A 141 3.27 0.17 11.50
N ALA A 142 2.76 1.35 11.13
CA ALA A 142 1.81 2.08 11.96
C ALA A 142 0.47 1.33 12.15
N GLU A 143 -0.02 0.67 11.08
CA GLU A 143 -1.23 -0.14 11.14
C GLU A 143 -1.03 -1.40 11.98
N GLU A 144 0.15 -2.03 11.92
CA GLU A 144 0.52 -3.16 12.79
C GLU A 144 0.60 -2.77 14.26
N ILE A 145 1.27 -1.65 14.57
CA ILE A 145 1.34 -1.12 15.94
C ILE A 145 -0.07 -0.82 16.46
N LEU A 146 -0.92 -0.20 15.65
CA LEU A 146 -2.32 0.06 16.00
C LEU A 146 -3.07 -1.24 16.33
N TRP A 147 -2.93 -2.26 15.49
CA TRP A 147 -3.56 -3.56 15.72
C TRP A 147 -3.10 -4.21 17.04
N TRP A 148 -1.80 -4.20 17.32
CA TRP A 148 -1.26 -4.71 18.59
C TRP A 148 -1.83 -3.94 19.80
N CYS A 149 -1.90 -2.61 19.72
CA CYS A 149 -2.55 -1.80 20.74
C CYS A 149 -4.01 -2.21 20.94
N VAL A 150 -4.80 -2.39 19.87
CA VAL A 150 -6.18 -2.90 19.98
C VAL A 150 -6.24 -4.27 20.64
N GLN A 151 -5.30 -5.18 20.34
CA GLN A 151 -5.29 -6.50 20.96
C GLN A 151 -4.95 -6.47 22.46
N SER A 152 -4.18 -5.49 22.92
CA SER A 152 -3.78 -5.33 24.32
C SER A 152 -4.82 -4.60 25.19
N LEU A 153 -5.82 -3.96 24.61
CA LEU A 153 -6.86 -3.25 25.36
C LEU A 153 -7.90 -4.20 25.96
N PRO A 154 -8.51 -3.87 27.12
CA PRO A 154 -9.62 -4.63 27.69
C PRO A 154 -10.82 -4.69 26.72
N LYS A 155 -11.26 -5.90 26.39
CA LYS A 155 -12.32 -6.15 25.37
C LYS A 155 -13.72 -6.30 25.96
N ASP A 156 -13.87 -6.05 27.25
CA ASP A 156 -15.16 -6.15 27.93
C ASP A 156 -16.15 -5.12 27.38
N LEU A 157 -17.40 -5.57 27.19
CA LEU A 157 -18.50 -4.72 26.77
C LEU A 157 -18.94 -3.85 27.95
N ARG A 158 -19.02 -2.54 27.73
CA ARG A 158 -19.66 -1.64 28.69
C ARG A 158 -21.18 -1.86 28.66
N PRO A 159 -21.91 -1.67 29.78
CA PRO A 159 -23.36 -1.77 29.78
C PRO A 159 -24.00 -0.90 28.69
N GLY A 160 -24.80 -1.50 27.82
CA GLY A 160 -25.48 -0.82 26.70
C GLY A 160 -24.61 -0.56 25.45
N GLU A 161 -23.33 -0.94 25.45
CA GLU A 161 -22.43 -0.77 24.30
C GLU A 161 -22.70 -1.83 23.23
N SER A 162 -23.01 -1.41 22.00
CA SER A 162 -23.06 -2.30 20.84
C SER A 162 -21.66 -2.78 20.44
N VAL A 163 -21.58 -3.87 19.67
CA VAL A 163 -20.29 -4.40 19.16
C VAL A 163 -19.55 -3.35 18.33
N GLN A 164 -20.28 -2.55 17.54
CA GLN A 164 -19.73 -1.48 16.72
C GLN A 164 -19.16 -0.35 17.59
N GLN A 165 -19.90 0.08 18.63
CA GLN A 165 -19.42 1.10 19.57
C GLN A 165 -18.18 0.63 20.33
N ARG A 166 -18.16 -0.62 20.78
CA ARG A 166 -16.97 -1.22 21.41
C ARG A 166 -15.78 -1.19 20.47
N HIS A 167 -15.96 -1.60 19.21
CA HIS A 167 -14.86 -1.60 18.25
C HIS A 167 -14.32 -0.19 18.01
N ALA A 168 -15.20 0.77 17.74
CA ALA A 168 -14.81 2.17 17.52
C ALA A 168 -14.03 2.72 18.73
N ARG A 169 -14.51 2.47 19.96
CA ARG A 169 -13.81 2.86 21.18
C ARG A 169 -12.42 2.25 21.26
N LEU A 170 -12.28 0.94 21.02
CA LEU A 170 -10.98 0.26 21.08
C LEU A 170 -10.01 0.81 20.04
N VAL A 171 -10.47 1.08 18.81
CA VAL A 171 -9.64 1.66 17.75
C VAL A 171 -9.20 3.08 18.13
N ASP A 172 -10.10 3.93 18.65
CA ASP A 172 -9.77 5.30 19.04
C ASP A 172 -8.84 5.36 20.27
N GLU A 173 -9.05 4.48 21.25
CA GLU A 173 -8.16 4.35 22.40
C GLU A 173 -6.77 3.83 21.98
N ALA A 174 -6.70 2.86 21.07
CA ALA A 174 -5.46 2.38 20.51
C ALA A 174 -4.73 3.46 19.71
N ARG A 175 -5.43 4.23 18.87
CA ARG A 175 -4.84 5.37 18.14
C ARG A 175 -4.22 6.39 19.08
N ARG A 176 -4.94 6.78 20.14
CA ARG A 176 -4.41 7.69 21.17
C ARG A 176 -3.16 7.11 21.84
N SER A 177 -3.18 5.82 22.18
CA SER A 177 -2.00 5.15 22.74
C SER A 177 -0.79 5.13 21.80
N VAL A 178 -1.01 4.87 20.50
CA VAL A 178 0.04 4.93 19.48
C VAL A 178 0.59 6.34 19.34
N GLU A 179 -0.30 7.33 19.28
CA GLU A 179 0.08 8.74 19.20
C GLU A 179 0.91 9.16 20.41
N ASP A 180 0.47 8.85 21.63
CA ASP A 180 1.18 9.19 22.86
C ASP A 180 2.56 8.51 22.92
N ARG A 181 2.70 7.27 22.44
CA ARG A 181 3.99 6.56 22.36
C ARG A 181 4.93 7.15 21.31
N LEU A 182 4.40 7.58 20.16
CA LEU A 182 5.20 8.13 19.06
C LEU A 182 5.46 9.62 19.20
N ARG A 183 4.66 10.35 19.99
CA ARG A 183 4.74 11.80 20.19
C ARG A 183 6.16 12.26 20.54
N PRO A 184 6.89 11.66 21.50
CA PRO A 184 8.27 12.08 21.79
C PRO A 184 9.22 11.92 20.59
N SER A 185 9.04 10.89 19.77
CA SER A 185 9.85 10.68 18.57
C SER A 185 9.56 11.73 17.51
N TRP A 186 8.28 12.03 17.29
CA TRP A 186 7.86 13.06 16.35
C TRP A 186 8.26 14.47 16.80
N GLU A 187 8.22 14.75 18.10
CA GLU A 187 8.71 16.03 18.65
C GLU A 187 10.22 16.18 18.46
N ARG A 188 11.01 15.11 18.66
CA ARG A 188 12.45 15.12 18.37
C ARG A 188 12.72 15.35 16.88
N GLU A 189 12.00 14.64 16.01
CA GLU A 189 12.14 14.81 14.57
C GLU A 189 11.77 16.24 14.15
N ARG A 190 10.67 16.77 14.68
CA ARG A 190 10.23 18.14 14.43
C ARG A 190 11.27 19.17 14.87
N ARG A 191 11.84 19.03 16.07
CA ARG A 191 12.91 19.91 16.57
C ARG A 191 14.15 19.84 15.68
N TYR A 192 14.58 18.63 15.33
CA TYR A 192 15.69 18.43 14.40
C TYR A 192 15.48 19.16 13.07
N TRP A 193 14.29 19.04 12.48
CA TRP A 193 13.98 19.72 11.22
C TRP A 193 13.87 21.24 11.39
N GLN A 194 13.37 21.74 12.52
CA GLN A 194 13.34 23.17 12.85
C GLN A 194 14.76 23.73 12.99
N GLU A 195 15.64 23.05 13.73
CA GLU A 195 17.06 23.43 13.89
C GLU A 195 17.80 23.41 12.56
N LYS A 196 17.55 22.40 11.71
CA LYS A 196 18.10 22.35 10.35
C LYS A 196 17.62 23.53 9.50
N ALA A 197 16.33 23.84 9.55
CA ALA A 197 15.75 24.95 8.81
C ALA A 197 16.29 26.30 9.31
N GLU A 198 16.44 26.47 10.62
CA GLU A 198 17.02 27.67 11.22
C GLU A 198 18.50 27.82 10.87
N THR A 199 19.28 26.73 10.94
CA THR A 199 20.69 26.71 10.53
C THR A 199 20.83 27.13 9.07
N ALA A 200 19.98 26.59 8.18
CA ALA A 200 19.97 26.96 6.77
C ALA A 200 19.58 28.44 6.52
N ARG A 201 18.77 29.04 7.41
CA ARG A 201 18.44 30.48 7.36
C ARG A 201 19.58 31.37 7.88
N ARG A 202 20.35 30.87 8.85
CA ARG A 202 21.48 31.60 9.44
C ARG A 202 22.75 31.49 8.62
N GLU A 203 22.92 30.42 7.86
CA GLU A 203 24.00 30.33 6.88
C GLU A 203 23.87 31.51 5.92
N PRO A 204 24.86 32.44 5.89
CA PRO A 204 24.84 33.51 4.91
C PRO A 204 24.74 32.87 3.52
N PRO A 205 24.03 33.52 2.57
CA PRO A 205 24.02 33.04 1.19
C PRO A 205 25.46 32.77 0.81
N ARG A 206 25.81 31.51 0.52
CA ARG A 206 27.19 31.16 0.17
C ARG A 206 27.63 32.15 -0.88
N GLU A 207 28.63 32.98 -0.54
CA GLU A 207 29.24 33.89 -1.50
C GLU A 207 29.56 33.06 -2.72
N ARG A 208 28.85 33.36 -3.81
CA ARG A 208 29.22 32.77 -5.09
C ARG A 208 30.62 33.30 -5.32
N PRO A 209 31.64 32.43 -5.47
CA PRO A 209 33.01 32.91 -5.59
C PRO A 209 33.09 33.99 -6.67
N ASP A 210 33.50 35.19 -6.25
CA ASP A 210 33.60 36.42 -7.06
C ASP A 210 34.63 36.23 -8.18
N GLY A 211 34.21 35.53 -9.24
CA GLY A 211 35.10 35.11 -10.31
C GLY A 211 34.62 33.85 -11.05
N GLY A 212 33.62 33.15 -10.51
CA GLY A 212 32.82 32.25 -11.32
C GLY A 212 31.98 33.08 -12.27
N ALA A 213 32.56 33.47 -13.42
CA ALA A 213 31.79 33.91 -14.59
C ALA A 213 30.54 33.03 -14.64
N PRO A 214 29.32 33.61 -14.72
CA PRO A 214 28.10 32.81 -14.72
C PRO A 214 28.31 31.72 -15.74
N ALA A 215 28.48 30.47 -15.26
CA ALA A 215 28.81 29.35 -16.12
C ALA A 215 27.88 29.49 -17.31
N PRO A 216 28.39 29.69 -18.54
CA PRO A 216 27.63 30.22 -19.66
C PRO A 216 26.32 29.46 -19.65
N GLY A 217 25.28 30.13 -19.16
CA GLY A 217 24.03 29.44 -18.87
C GLY A 217 23.70 28.78 -20.19
N PRO A 218 23.52 27.45 -20.23
CA PRO A 218 23.46 26.70 -21.49
C PRO A 218 22.59 27.53 -22.41
N GLN A 219 23.21 28.08 -23.47
CA GLN A 219 22.55 29.01 -24.37
C GLN A 219 21.21 28.35 -24.67
N LYS A 220 20.10 29.01 -24.27
CA LYS A 220 18.75 28.45 -24.29
C LYS A 220 18.44 27.88 -25.69
N ALA A 221 18.86 26.65 -25.96
CA ALA A 221 17.98 25.69 -26.57
C ALA A 221 16.79 25.67 -25.62
N ALA A 222 15.62 26.07 -26.12
CA ALA A 222 14.39 26.07 -25.34
C ALA A 222 14.32 24.74 -24.58
N ASP A 223 14.52 24.79 -23.26
CA ASP A 223 14.58 23.59 -22.43
C ASP A 223 13.26 22.84 -22.68
N PRO A 224 13.31 21.66 -23.32
CA PRO A 224 12.09 20.93 -23.68
C PRO A 224 11.37 20.41 -22.44
N THR A 225 11.97 20.55 -21.25
CA THR A 225 11.39 20.15 -19.98
C THR A 225 10.09 20.92 -19.72
N PRO A 226 8.95 20.21 -19.63
CA PRO A 226 7.67 20.83 -19.31
C PRO A 226 7.73 21.61 -17.99
N TRP A 227 7.03 22.74 -17.91
CA TRP A 227 7.10 23.65 -16.76
C TRP A 227 6.80 22.95 -15.42
N PHE A 228 5.87 22.00 -15.40
CA PHE A 228 5.47 21.27 -14.22
C PHE A 228 6.54 20.27 -13.72
N ILE A 229 7.42 19.78 -14.60
CA ILE A 229 8.57 18.96 -14.19
C ILE A 229 9.64 19.85 -13.53
N ARG A 230 9.85 21.06 -14.07
CA ARG A 230 10.77 22.04 -13.48
C ARG A 230 10.29 22.54 -12.11
N GLU A 231 8.99 22.78 -11.96
CA GLU A 231 8.39 23.23 -10.70
C GLU A 231 8.55 22.19 -9.58
N LEU A 232 8.61 20.90 -9.92
CA LEU A 232 8.93 19.82 -8.99
C LEU A 232 10.44 19.67 -8.70
N GLY A 233 11.29 20.47 -9.34
CA GLY A 233 12.74 20.38 -9.24
C GLY A 233 13.30 19.11 -9.89
N LEU A 234 12.68 18.62 -10.97
CA LEU A 234 13.08 17.42 -11.70
C LEU A 234 13.63 17.79 -13.09
N THR A 235 14.39 16.87 -13.67
CA THR A 235 14.88 16.92 -15.06
C THR A 235 14.10 15.94 -15.94
N TRP A 236 13.87 16.28 -17.21
CA TRP A 236 13.25 15.36 -18.18
C TRP A 236 14.33 14.55 -18.93
N PRO A 237 14.14 13.23 -19.17
CA PRO A 237 13.02 12.38 -18.76
C PRO A 237 13.05 11.99 -17.28
N CYS A 238 11.86 11.82 -16.69
CA CYS A 238 11.68 11.33 -15.31
C CYS A 238 10.54 10.31 -15.22
N THR A 239 10.57 9.48 -14.18
CA THR A 239 9.58 8.44 -13.88
C THR A 239 8.45 8.94 -12.97
N GLU A 240 7.30 8.25 -12.97
CA GLU A 240 6.19 8.58 -12.06
C GLU A 240 6.62 8.44 -10.58
N GLY A 241 7.53 7.50 -10.29
CA GLY A 241 8.10 7.34 -8.95
C GLY A 241 8.88 8.56 -8.48
N GLU A 242 9.69 9.16 -9.37
CA GLU A 242 10.44 10.39 -9.09
C GLU A 242 9.52 11.59 -8.89
N VAL A 243 8.47 11.72 -9.72
CA VAL A 243 7.42 12.75 -9.56
C VAL A 243 6.75 12.65 -8.18
N LYS A 244 6.34 11.43 -7.78
CA LYS A 244 5.74 11.20 -6.44
C LYS A 244 6.71 11.45 -5.30
N ALA A 245 7.99 11.13 -5.48
CA ALA A 245 9.01 11.42 -4.49
C ALA A 245 9.26 12.93 -4.35
N ALA A 246 9.33 13.65 -5.47
CA ALA A 246 9.47 15.10 -5.50
C ALA A 246 8.26 15.80 -4.87
N TRP A 247 7.04 15.38 -5.19
CA TRP A 247 5.82 15.87 -4.56
C TRP A 247 5.85 15.68 -3.03
N ARG A 248 6.20 14.49 -2.53
CA ARG A 248 6.28 14.26 -1.07
C ARG A 248 7.30 15.16 -0.39
N ARG A 249 8.47 15.37 -1.01
CA ARG A 249 9.50 16.28 -0.49
C ARG A 249 9.01 17.74 -0.50
N GLY A 250 8.48 18.19 -1.62
CA GLY A 250 7.96 19.56 -1.77
C GLY A 250 6.76 19.82 -0.86
N ALA A 251 5.84 18.86 -0.73
CA ALA A 251 4.67 19.00 0.13
C ALA A 251 5.07 19.19 1.58
N LYS A 252 6.11 18.49 2.06
CA LYS A 252 6.68 18.70 3.40
C LYS A 252 7.23 20.13 3.56
N ILE A 253 7.90 20.67 2.54
CA ILE A 253 8.51 22.02 2.58
C ILE A 253 7.45 23.13 2.48
N HIS A 254 6.49 22.98 1.58
CA HIS A 254 5.53 24.04 1.22
C HIS A 254 4.21 23.98 2.00
N HIS A 255 4.01 23.00 2.90
CA HIS A 255 2.75 22.88 3.65
C HIS A 255 2.51 24.12 4.53
N PRO A 256 1.29 24.71 4.54
CA PRO A 256 0.97 25.87 5.36
C PRO A 256 1.18 25.61 6.86
N ASP A 257 0.82 24.42 7.35
CA ASP A 257 1.04 24.03 8.75
C ASP A 257 2.52 23.92 9.15
N GLN A 258 3.44 23.87 8.18
CA GLN A 258 4.89 23.84 8.39
C GLN A 258 5.54 25.21 8.09
N GLY A 259 4.73 26.26 7.93
CA GLY A 259 5.19 27.62 7.65
C GLY A 259 5.46 27.91 6.17
N GLY A 260 5.02 27.03 5.26
CA GLY A 260 4.99 27.31 3.83
C GLY A 260 3.84 28.25 3.45
N SER A 261 3.88 28.86 2.25
CA SER A 261 2.76 29.65 1.76
C SER A 261 1.72 28.76 1.07
N SER A 262 0.44 29.02 1.31
CA SER A 262 -0.66 28.34 0.62
C SER A 262 -0.53 28.43 -0.89
N GLU A 263 -0.07 29.57 -1.42
CA GLU A 263 0.19 29.78 -2.85
C GLU A 263 1.26 28.82 -3.38
N SER A 264 2.37 28.65 -2.66
CA SER A 264 3.45 27.73 -3.06
C SER A 264 2.99 26.27 -3.01
N PHE A 265 2.17 25.90 -2.03
CA PHE A 265 1.59 24.57 -1.94
C PHE A 265 0.62 24.28 -3.10
N ILE A 266 -0.22 25.25 -3.46
CA ILE A 266 -1.15 25.14 -4.59
C ILE A 266 -0.38 25.00 -5.91
N ALA A 267 0.67 25.81 -6.11
CA ALA A 267 1.52 25.73 -7.31
C ALA A 267 2.21 24.37 -7.43
N LEU A 268 2.79 23.87 -6.35
CA LEU A 268 3.42 22.55 -6.29
C LEU A 268 2.41 21.42 -6.56
N LYS A 269 1.19 21.51 -5.99
CA LYS A 269 0.14 20.52 -6.21
C LYS A 269 -0.28 20.47 -7.68
N LYS A 270 -0.47 21.66 -8.29
CA LYS A 270 -0.83 21.79 -9.70
C LYS A 270 0.27 21.19 -10.60
N ALA A 271 1.53 21.44 -10.29
CA ALA A 271 2.66 20.83 -11.00
C ALA A 271 2.67 19.30 -10.89
N TYR A 272 2.45 18.76 -9.69
CA TYR A 272 2.33 17.30 -9.48
C TYR A 272 1.20 16.68 -10.32
N GLU A 273 0.01 17.29 -10.32
CA GLU A 273 -1.15 16.80 -11.09
C GLU A 273 -0.84 16.75 -12.59
N HIS A 274 -0.30 17.83 -13.16
CA HIS A 274 0.08 17.87 -14.58
C HIS A 274 1.19 16.87 -14.93
N ALA A 275 2.18 16.67 -14.04
CA ALA A 275 3.26 15.72 -14.26
C ALA A 275 2.76 14.27 -14.34
N VAL A 276 1.84 13.89 -13.45
CA VAL A 276 1.25 12.54 -13.44
C VAL A 276 0.36 12.32 -14.66
N GLU A 277 -0.44 13.30 -15.06
CA GLU A 277 -1.27 13.22 -16.27
C GLU A 277 -0.43 13.04 -17.53
N PHE A 278 0.63 13.85 -17.68
CA PHE A 278 1.54 13.79 -18.82
C PHE A 278 2.21 12.42 -18.97
N LEU A 279 2.74 11.86 -17.87
CA LEU A 279 3.38 10.54 -17.89
C LEU A 279 2.42 9.41 -18.22
N ARG A 280 1.17 9.50 -17.76
CA ARG A 280 0.12 8.53 -18.11
C ARG A 280 -0.26 8.60 -19.58
N GLY A 281 -0.33 9.80 -20.15
CA GLY A 281 -0.57 10.00 -21.58
C GLY A 281 0.53 9.38 -22.44
N GLN A 282 1.79 9.50 -22.03
CA GLN A 282 2.92 8.87 -22.74
C GLN A 282 2.94 7.34 -22.65
N ALA A 283 2.52 6.77 -21.51
CA ALA A 283 2.45 5.32 -21.36
C ALA A 283 1.33 4.68 -22.21
N ALA A 284 0.34 5.46 -22.61
CA ALA A 284 -0.80 5.03 -23.43
C ALA A 284 -0.57 5.20 -24.95
N ALA A 285 0.48 5.92 -25.36
CA ALA A 285 0.84 6.19 -26.76
C ALA A 285 1.87 5.18 -27.27
#